data_AF-A0AAW4XTZ5-F1
#
_entry.id   AF-A0AAW4XTZ5-F1
#
_cell.length_a   1.000
_cell.length_b   1.000
_cell.length_c   1.000
_cell.angle_alpha   90.00
_cell.angle_beta   90.00
_cell.angle_gamma   90.00
#
_symmetry.space_group_name_H-M   'P 1'
#
loop_
_entity.id
_entity.type
_entity.pdbx_description
1 polymer ?
#
loop_
_entity_poly.entity_id
_entity_poly.type
_entity_poly.pdbx_seq_one_letter_code
_entity_poly.pdbx_strand_id
1 'polypeptide(L)' 'MAIAIQQQDEIQVSLAQDGQIVITQEPSDLQSASSNVFVAVTNVDALIRAIRAAKRQALEGRE' A
#
# COMPACT_ATOMS: atom_id res chain seq x y z
N MET A 1 -23.25 9.88 -21.20
CA MET A 1 -22.21 8.85 -20.98
C MET A 1 -21.86 8.86 -19.51
N ALA A 2 -22.27 7.84 -18.76
CA ALA A 2 -21.81 7.66 -17.39
C ALA A 2 -20.48 6.91 -17.46
N ILE A 3 -19.39 7.61 -17.17
CA ILE A 3 -18.08 6.96 -16.99
C ILE A 3 -18.17 6.28 -15.63
N ALA A 4 -18.24 4.95 -15.63
CA ALA A 4 -18.07 4.19 -14.40
C ALA A 4 -16.61 4.39 -13.96
N ILE A 5 -16.41 5.23 -12.95
CA ILE A 5 -15.11 5.34 -12.28
C ILE A 5 -14.96 4.01 -11.52
N GLN A 6 -14.18 3.10 -12.09
CA GLN A 6 -13.71 1.91 -11.37
C GLN A 6 -12.91 2.43 -10.18
N GLN A 7 -13.43 2.26 -8.96
CA GLN A 7 -12.65 2.49 -7.75
C GLN A 7 -11.42 1.58 -7.81
N GLN A 8 -10.26 2.19 -7.87
CA GLN A 8 -8.98 1.49 -7.73
C GLN A 8 -8.82 1.13 -6.25
N ASP A 9 -8.24 -0.04 -5.99
CA ASP A 9 -7.92 -0.51 -4.63
C ASP A 9 -7.27 0.61 -3.80
N GLU A 10 -7.96 1.09 -2.78
CA GLU A 10 -7.47 2.17 -1.93
C GLU A 10 -6.49 1.58 -0.91
N ILE A 11 -5.26 2.09 -0.92
CA ILE A 11 -4.25 1.75 0.07
C ILE A 11 -4.16 2.92 1.04
N GLN A 12 -4.59 2.67 2.29
CA GLN A 12 -4.47 3.64 3.36
C GLN A 12 -3.19 3.39 4.15
N VAL A 13 -2.42 4.45 4.40
CA VAL A 13 -1.21 4.40 5.23
C VAL A 13 -1.42 5.30 6.45
N SER A 14 -1.27 4.75 7.64
CA SER A 14 -1.42 5.46 8.91
C SER A 14 -0.29 5.17 9.87
N LEU A 15 -0.14 6.02 10.89
CA LEU A 15 0.83 5.85 11.97
C LEU A 15 0.08 5.46 13.24
N ALA A 16 0.42 4.31 13.81
CA ALA A 16 -0.10 3.85 15.09
C ALA A 16 0.50 4.65 16.25
N GLN A 17 -0.13 4.56 17.43
CA GLN A 17 0.29 5.33 18.62
C GLN A 17 1.70 4.98 19.13
N ASP A 18 2.17 3.77 18.84
CA ASP A 18 3.51 3.29 19.16
C ASP A 18 4.53 3.59 18.05
N GLY A 19 4.14 4.36 17.03
CA GLY A 19 4.96 4.76 15.91
C GLY A 19 5.02 3.75 14.76
N GLN A 20 4.35 2.60 14.86
CA GLN A 20 4.31 1.64 13.76
C GLN A 20 3.58 2.21 12.55
N ILE A 21 4.06 1.91 11.35
CA ILE A 21 3.34 2.21 10.12
C ILE A 21 2.35 1.09 9.86
N VAL A 22 1.08 1.44 9.68
CA VAL A 22 0.01 0.51 9.33
C VAL A 22 -0.40 0.78 7.89
N ILE A 23 -0.31 -0.24 7.05
CA ILE A 23 -0.77 -0.21 5.66
C ILE A 23 -2.01 -1.08 5.58
N THR A 24 -3.14 -0.46 5.28
CA THR A 24 -4.44 -1.12 5.11
C THR A 24 -4.78 -1.14 3.64
N GLN A 25 -5.09 -2.32 3.12
CA GLN A 25 -5.75 -2.47 1.83
C GLN A 25 -7.21 -2.77 2.07
N GLU A 26 -8.08 -1.82 1.73
CA GLU A 26 -9.51 -2.05 1.72
C GLU A 26 -9.92 -2.58 0.34
N PRO A 27 -10.42 -3.82 0.26
CA PRO A 27 -10.86 -4.36 -1.00
C PRO A 27 -12.12 -3.64 -1.48
N SER A 28 -12.22 -3.41 -2.80
CA SER A 28 -13.42 -2.80 -3.39
C SER A 28 -14.67 -3.69 -3.29
N ASP A 29 -14.49 -4.99 -3.03
CA ASP A 29 -15.56 -5.93 -2.75
C ASP A 29 -15.75 -6.10 -1.23
N LEU A 30 -16.94 -5.74 -0.74
CA LEU A 30 -17.35 -5.86 0.66
C LEU A 30 -17.31 -7.30 1.21
N GLN A 31 -17.22 -8.31 0.34
CA GLN A 31 -17.07 -9.71 0.75
C GLN A 31 -15.63 -10.10 1.06
N SER A 32 -14.65 -9.30 0.65
CA SER A 32 -13.24 -9.58 0.90
C SER A 32 -12.79 -8.97 2.23
N ALA A 33 -11.96 -9.70 2.97
CA ALA A 33 -11.38 -9.19 4.20
C ALA A 33 -10.33 -8.12 3.91
N SER A 34 -10.32 -7.05 4.71
CA SER A 34 -9.24 -6.07 4.66
C SER A 34 -7.92 -6.70 5.11
N SER A 35 -6.83 -6.31 4.45
CA SER A 35 -5.48 -6.76 4.80
C SER A 35 -4.73 -5.63 5.48
N ASN A 36 -4.19 -5.92 6.67
CA ASN A 36 -3.39 -4.97 7.44
C ASN A 36 -1.96 -5.47 7.53
N VAL A 37 -1.01 -4.63 7.13
CA VAL A 37 0.43 -4.86 7.30
C VAL A 37 0.96 -3.86 8.31
N PHE A 38 1.57 -4.38 9.38
CA PHE A 38 2.18 -3.59 10.43
C PHE A 38 3.70 -3.57 10.24
N VAL A 39 4.28 -2.37 10.23
CA VAL A 39 5.72 -2.18 10.05
C VAL A 39 6.27 -1.49 11.29
N ALA A 40 7.12 -2.21 12.01
CA ALA A 40 7.83 -1.68 13.16
C ALA A 40 8.71 -0.48 12.76
N VAL A 41 8.84 0.49 13.67
CA VAL A 41 9.62 1.73 13.45
C VAL A 41 11.05 1.43 13.00
N THR A 42 11.67 0.40 13.58
CA THR A 42 13.03 -0.04 13.26
C THR A 42 13.18 -0.53 11.81
N ASN A 43 12.08 -0.86 11.13
CA ASN A 43 12.06 -1.41 9.79
C ASN A 43 11.61 -0.40 8.72
N VAL A 44 11.26 0.83 9.11
CA VAL A 44 10.74 1.86 8.20
C VAL A 44 11.75 2.20 7.10
N ASP A 45 13.03 2.35 7.44
CA ASP A 45 14.07 2.62 6.44
C ASP A 45 14.23 1.49 5.43
N ALA A 46 14.10 0.24 5.89
CA ALA A 46 14.15 -0.94 5.03
C ALA A 46 12.94 -0.98 4.07
N LEU A 47 11.75 -0.66 4.57
CA LEU A 47 10.53 -0.54 3.77
C LEU A 47 10.69 0.53 2.67
N ILE A 48 11.17 1.72 3.01
CA ILE A 48 11.37 2.82 2.05
C ILE A 48 12.35 2.39 0.94
N ARG A 49 13.44 1.72 1.30
CA ARG A 49 14.40 1.19 0.33
C ARG A 49 13.76 0.15 -0.59
N ALA A 50 12.98 -0.78 -0.04
CA ALA A 50 12.28 -1.82 -0.81
C ALA A 50 11.28 -1.21 -1.80
N ILE A 51 10.45 -0.25 -1.37
CA ILE A 51 9.47 0.43 -2.24
C ILE A 51 10.18 1.16 -3.39
N ARG A 52 11.27 1.88 -3.10
CA ARG A 52 12.06 2.57 -4.14
C ARG A 52 12.65 1.60 -5.16
N ALA A 53 13.15 0.45 -4.71
CA ALA A 53 13.69 -0.58 -5.58
C ALA A 53 12.59 -1.21 -6.46
N ALA A 54 11.45 -1.57 -5.85
CA ALA A 54 10.30 -2.13 -6.58
C ALA A 54 9.76 -1.14 -7.63
N LYS A 55 9.65 0.15 -7.28
CA LYS A 55 9.27 1.19 -8.24
C LYS A 55 10.24 1.25 -9.43
N ARG A 56 11.55 1.20 -9.17
CA ARG A 56 12.56 1.23 -10.24
C ARG A 56 12.40 0.03 -11.17
N GLN A 57 12.30 -1.18 -10.61
CA GLN A 57 12.11 -2.41 -11.39
C GLN A 57 10.82 -2.38 -12.23
N ALA A 58 9.72 -1.87 -11.66
CA ALA A 58 8.45 -1.75 -12.38
C ALA A 58 8.49 -0.73 -13.53
N LEU A 59 9.38 0.27 -13.47
CA LEU A 59 9.60 1.23 -14.55
C LEU A 59 10.54 0.67 -15.62
N GLU A 60 11.63 0.02 -15.22
CA GLU A 60 12.58 -0.64 -16.13
C GLU A 60 11.90 -1.75 -16.94
N GLY A 61 10.95 -2.49 -16.37
CA GLY A 61 10.18 -3.52 -17.11
C GLY A 61 9.12 -2.98 -18.07
N ARG A 62 8.95 -1.66 -18.18
CA ARG A 62 8.04 -1.00 -19.14
C ARG A 62 8.78 -0.38 -20.34
N GLU A 63 10.11 -0.34 -20.30
CA GLU A 63 10.99 0.07 -21.40
C GLU A 63 11.47 -1.15 -22.20
#